data_AF-A0A514EGQ8-F1
#
_entry.id   AF-A0A514EGQ8-F1
#
_cell.length_a   1.000
_cell.length_b   1.000
_cell.length_c   1.000
_cell.angle_alpha   90.00
_cell.angle_beta   90.00
_cell.angle_gamma   90.00
#
_symmetry.space_group_name_H-M   'P 1'
#
loop_
_entity.id
_entity.type
_entity.pdbx_description
1 polymer ?
#
loop_
_entity_poly.entity_id
_entity_poly.type
_entity_poly.pdbx_seq_one_letter_code
_entity_poly.pdbx_strand_id
1 'polypeptide(L)'
;MSSRPAPPRHVSRVEQEGLDQVRNEIKPNLVAIFNKISAALPYYRELQRAYDRAADGIARADKLIAGQNSAISRDDLAHIVDKCIRDYEKTGAQHQRVEAQARRATSEPMLNGSRAGISNEVMTEAMNILCGLESKIDAPRITEWQRLGVIDLLQDIQADKQVSHAAVYHAYRNSGNAKALIETLVAYIPSDRR
;
A
#
# COMPACT_ATOMS: atom_id res chain seq x y z
N MET A 1 53.00 13.96 13.27
CA MET A 1 52.96 13.96 11.79
C MET A 1 51.50 14.15 11.38
N SER A 2 51.11 15.35 10.96
CA SER A 2 49.73 15.62 10.52
C SER A 2 49.56 15.11 9.09
N SER A 3 48.75 14.07 8.89
CA SER A 3 48.36 13.61 7.57
C SER A 3 47.54 14.70 6.88
N ARG A 4 48.06 15.22 5.77
CA ARG A 4 47.31 16.10 4.86
C ARG A 4 46.02 15.39 4.42
N PRO A 5 44.85 16.05 4.46
CA PRO A 5 43.64 15.49 3.88
C PRO A 5 43.84 15.27 2.39
N ALA A 6 43.35 14.13 1.89
CA ALA A 6 43.42 13.80 0.47
C ALA A 6 42.74 14.91 -0.36
N PRO A 7 43.31 15.28 -1.52
CA PRO A 7 42.72 16.30 -2.37
C PRO A 7 41.32 15.86 -2.85
N PRO A 8 40.38 16.81 -2.99
CA PRO A 8 39.04 16.50 -3.48
C PRO A 8 39.11 15.84 -4.86
N ARG A 9 38.36 14.74 -5.03
CA ARG A 9 38.31 13.99 -6.28
C ARG A 9 37.75 14.89 -7.38
N HIS A 10 38.44 14.95 -8.52
CA HIS A 10 37.94 15.67 -9.69
C HIS A 10 36.74 14.90 -10.27
N VAL A 11 35.57 15.53 -10.23
CA VAL A 11 34.33 14.98 -10.81
C VAL A 11 34.37 15.20 -12.32
N SER A 12 34.07 14.18 -13.11
CA SER A 12 34.01 14.36 -14.57
C SER A 12 32.75 15.14 -14.96
N ARG A 13 32.76 15.80 -16.13
CA ARG A 13 31.56 16.50 -16.63
C ARG A 13 30.34 15.58 -16.74
N VAL A 14 30.54 14.35 -17.18
CA VAL A 14 29.48 13.32 -17.29
C VAL A 14 28.94 12.92 -15.92
N GLU A 15 29.83 12.81 -14.92
CA GLU A 15 29.45 12.50 -13.54
C GLU A 15 28.69 13.68 -12.91
N GLN A 16 29.09 14.91 -13.20
CA GLN A 16 28.40 16.13 -12.76
C GLN A 16 27.00 16.23 -13.37
N GLU A 17 26.87 16.01 -14.68
CA GLU A 17 25.56 15.98 -15.38
C GLU A 17 24.65 14.88 -14.81
N GLY A 18 25.19 13.70 -14.49
CA GLY A 18 24.45 12.62 -13.84
C GLY A 18 23.97 12.97 -12.43
N LEU A 19 24.81 13.62 -11.63
CA LEU A 19 24.46 14.09 -10.28
C LEU A 19 23.38 15.18 -10.32
N ASP A 20 23.46 16.10 -11.27
CA ASP A 20 22.47 17.16 -11.45
C ASP A 20 21.12 16.56 -11.84
N GLN A 21 21.09 15.54 -12.69
CA GLN A 21 19.86 14.84 -13.04
C GLN A 21 19.24 14.10 -11.85
N VAL A 22 20.06 13.40 -11.05
CA VAL A 22 19.59 12.71 -9.85
C VAL A 22 18.99 13.70 -8.84
N ARG A 23 19.64 14.86 -8.69
CA ARG A 23 19.21 15.93 -7.77
C ARG A 23 17.92 16.60 -8.23
N ASN A 24 17.81 16.93 -9.51
CA ASN A 24 16.77 17.82 -10.02
C ASN A 24 15.55 17.08 -10.59
N GLU A 25 15.70 15.82 -10.99
CA GLU A 25 14.61 15.05 -11.63
C GLU A 25 14.24 13.80 -10.83
N ILE A 26 15.21 12.92 -10.56
CA ILE A 26 14.93 11.59 -10.01
C ILE A 26 14.48 11.65 -8.55
N LYS A 27 15.22 12.36 -7.69
CA LYS A 27 14.90 12.47 -6.26
C LYS A 27 13.54 13.16 -6.01
N PRO A 28 13.22 14.31 -6.65
CA PRO A 28 11.90 14.93 -6.48
C PRO A 28 10.74 14.00 -6.86
N ASN A 29 10.88 13.21 -7.93
CA ASN A 29 9.87 12.25 -8.34
C ASN A 29 9.66 11.14 -7.29
N LEU A 30 10.75 10.58 -6.74
CA LEU A 30 10.65 9.60 -5.66
C LEU A 30 9.99 10.16 -4.40
N VAL A 31 10.31 11.40 -4.02
CA VAL A 31 9.68 12.09 -2.87
C VAL A 31 8.18 12.32 -3.12
N ALA A 32 7.81 12.75 -4.34
CA ALA A 32 6.41 12.96 -4.69
C ALA A 32 5.59 11.65 -4.62
N ILE A 33 6.16 10.54 -5.12
CA ILE A 33 5.54 9.21 -5.03
C ILE A 33 5.44 8.76 -3.58
N PHE A 34 6.53 8.88 -2.81
CA PHE A 34 6.57 8.53 -1.40
C PHE A 34 5.47 9.26 -0.61
N ASN A 35 5.37 10.58 -0.74
CA ASN A 35 4.36 11.38 -0.03
C ASN A 35 2.93 10.98 -0.42
N LYS A 36 2.67 10.71 -1.70
CA LYS A 36 1.36 10.22 -2.17
C LYS A 36 1.01 8.87 -1.56
N ILE A 37 1.99 7.98 -1.39
CA ILE A 37 1.80 6.66 -0.78
C ILE A 37 1.62 6.76 0.74
N SER A 38 2.44 7.56 1.44
CA SER A 38 2.34 7.78 2.89
C SER A 38 0.96 8.30 3.30
N ALA A 39 0.38 9.18 2.46
CA ALA A 39 -0.95 9.72 2.69
C ALA A 39 -2.07 8.66 2.51
N ALA A 40 -1.75 7.50 1.96
CA ALA A 40 -2.73 6.51 1.49
C ALA A 40 -2.75 5.18 2.27
N LEU A 41 -2.00 4.95 3.37
CA LEU A 41 -1.77 3.57 3.86
C LEU A 41 -1.98 3.27 5.35
N PRO A 42 -2.44 2.03 5.68
CA PRO A 42 -1.49 0.89 5.81
C PRO A 42 -1.82 -0.54 5.30
N TYR A 43 -2.72 -0.84 4.34
CA TYR A 43 -3.08 -2.28 4.07
C TYR A 43 -2.98 -2.87 2.65
N TYR A 44 -2.19 -2.31 1.73
CA TYR A 44 -1.93 -2.95 0.44
C TYR A 44 -0.48 -3.43 0.30
N ARG A 45 -0.26 -4.73 0.07
CA ARG A 45 1.09 -5.31 -0.08
C ARG A 45 1.87 -4.72 -1.26
N GLU A 46 1.20 -4.41 -2.36
CA GLU A 46 1.83 -3.78 -3.54
C GLU A 46 2.18 -2.31 -3.29
N LEU A 47 1.31 -1.60 -2.57
CA LEU A 47 1.48 -0.19 -2.23
C LEU A 47 2.53 -0.01 -1.11
N GLN A 48 2.60 -0.95 -0.15
CA GLN A 48 3.69 -1.07 0.82
C GLN A 48 5.04 -1.36 0.13
N ARG A 49 5.07 -2.28 -0.84
CA ARG A 49 6.30 -2.52 -1.63
C ARG A 49 6.73 -1.29 -2.43
N ALA A 50 5.77 -0.51 -2.95
CA ALA A 50 6.06 0.75 -3.63
C ALA A 50 6.61 1.80 -2.65
N TYR A 51 6.06 1.87 -1.44
CA TYR A 51 6.56 2.71 -0.34
C TYR A 51 8.01 2.37 0.02
N ASP A 52 8.27 1.09 0.33
CA ASP A 52 9.60 0.62 0.75
C ASP A 52 10.65 0.88 -0.34
N ARG A 53 10.30 0.63 -1.61
CA ARG A 53 11.18 0.94 -2.75
C ARG A 53 11.44 2.43 -2.93
N ALA A 54 10.43 3.27 -2.75
CA ALA A 54 10.59 4.73 -2.84
C ALA A 54 11.51 5.24 -1.73
N ALA A 55 11.34 4.76 -0.50
CA ALA A 55 12.20 5.08 0.64
C ALA A 55 13.66 4.68 0.39
N ASP A 56 13.88 3.44 -0.07
CA ASP A 56 15.20 2.93 -0.44
C ASP A 56 15.84 3.74 -1.57
N GLY A 57 15.06 4.12 -2.58
CA GLY A 57 15.51 4.95 -3.70
C GLY A 57 16.00 6.33 -3.25
N ILE A 58 15.26 6.99 -2.35
CA ILE A 58 15.64 8.30 -1.79
C ILE A 58 16.97 8.19 -1.03
N ALA A 59 17.11 7.18 -0.15
CA ALA A 59 18.33 6.96 0.62
C ALA A 59 19.55 6.70 -0.28
N ARG A 60 19.35 6.01 -1.41
CA ARG A 60 20.41 5.77 -2.42
C ARG A 60 20.76 7.04 -3.20
N ALA A 61 19.78 7.86 -3.58
CA ALA A 61 20.01 9.14 -4.24
C ALA A 61 20.81 10.11 -3.35
N ASP A 62 20.51 10.15 -2.05
CA ASP A 62 21.25 10.99 -1.08
C ASP A 62 22.72 10.59 -0.96
N LYS A 63 23.01 9.29 -0.92
CA LYS A 63 24.39 8.79 -0.91
C LYS A 63 25.15 9.17 -2.18
N LEU A 64 24.49 9.06 -3.34
CA LEU A 64 25.08 9.44 -4.63
C LEU A 64 25.40 10.94 -4.68
N ILE A 65 24.46 11.79 -4.29
CA ILE A 65 24.64 13.25 -4.23
C ILE A 65 25.74 13.64 -3.24
N ALA A 66 25.87 12.91 -2.13
CA ALA A 66 26.93 13.12 -1.15
C ALA A 66 28.31 12.62 -1.62
N GLY A 67 28.44 12.05 -2.81
CA GLY A 67 29.68 11.46 -3.31
C GLY A 67 30.11 10.20 -2.55
N GLN A 68 29.18 9.60 -1.78
CA GLN A 68 29.43 8.42 -0.96
C GLN A 68 29.03 7.17 -1.74
N ASN A 69 30.04 6.46 -2.27
CA ASN A 69 29.98 5.23 -3.06
C ASN A 69 29.50 5.38 -4.52
N SER A 70 30.42 5.10 -5.44
CA SER A 70 30.25 5.00 -6.89
C SER A 70 29.55 3.71 -7.36
N ALA A 71 28.80 3.03 -6.50
CA ALA A 71 28.27 1.69 -6.78
C ALA A 71 26.87 1.68 -7.40
N ILE A 72 26.18 2.82 -7.48
CA ILE A 72 24.81 2.92 -7.97
C ILE A 72 24.79 3.84 -9.18
N SER A 73 24.28 3.35 -10.31
CA SER A 73 24.19 4.16 -11.52
C SER A 73 22.92 5.02 -11.51
N ARG A 74 22.93 6.09 -12.31
CA ARG A 74 21.73 6.88 -12.64
C ARG A 74 20.61 5.98 -13.17
N ASP A 75 20.96 5.02 -14.03
CA ASP A 75 20.00 4.15 -14.70
C ASP A 75 19.31 3.20 -13.71
N ASP A 76 20.03 2.73 -12.67
CA ASP A 76 19.44 1.96 -11.59
C ASP A 76 18.40 2.77 -10.80
N LEU A 77 18.69 4.04 -10.52
CA LEU A 77 17.75 4.93 -9.82
C LEU A 77 16.53 5.24 -10.70
N ALA A 78 16.71 5.50 -11.99
CA ALA A 78 15.61 5.68 -12.94
C ALA A 78 14.72 4.43 -13.02
N HIS A 79 15.32 3.24 -13.05
CA HIS A 79 14.59 1.98 -13.02
C HIS A 79 13.75 1.81 -11.73
N ILE A 80 14.26 2.27 -10.58
CA ILE A 80 13.49 2.27 -9.32
C ILE A 80 12.27 3.19 -9.44
N VAL A 81 12.41 4.39 -10.02
CA VAL A 81 11.27 5.31 -10.24
C VAL A 81 10.20 4.64 -11.09
N ASP A 82 10.57 4.09 -12.24
CA ASP A 82 9.64 3.43 -13.15
C ASP A 82 8.90 2.26 -12.47
N LYS A 83 9.61 1.50 -11.63
CA LYS A 83 9.02 0.40 -10.87
C LYS A 83 8.02 0.92 -9.83
N CYS A 84 8.38 1.96 -9.08
CA CYS A 84 7.49 2.59 -8.11
C CYS A 84 6.21 3.13 -8.77
N ILE A 85 6.32 3.76 -9.95
CA ILE A 85 5.16 4.26 -10.71
C ILE A 85 4.25 3.10 -11.10
N ARG A 86 4.78 2.04 -11.73
CA ARG A 86 3.97 0.89 -12.15
C ARG A 86 3.24 0.23 -10.99
N ASP A 87 3.90 0.04 -9.86
CA ASP A 87 3.29 -0.59 -8.69
C ASP A 87 2.21 0.30 -8.05
N TYR A 88 2.43 1.62 -8.04
CA TYR A 88 1.42 2.60 -7.61
C TYR A 88 0.21 2.61 -8.55
N GLU A 89 0.42 2.70 -9.87
CA GLU A 89 -0.64 2.73 -10.88
C GLU A 89 -1.46 1.44 -10.90
N LYS A 90 -0.80 0.28 -10.78
CA LYS A 90 -1.47 -1.01 -10.70
C LYS A 90 -2.46 -1.05 -9.53
N THR A 91 -2.05 -0.50 -8.39
CA THR A 91 -2.90 -0.44 -7.21
C THR A 91 -4.00 0.62 -7.36
N GLY A 92 -3.71 1.79 -7.94
CA GLY A 92 -4.70 2.83 -8.24
C GLY A 92 -5.78 2.36 -9.22
N ALA A 93 -5.41 1.58 -10.24
CA ALA A 93 -6.35 0.95 -11.17
C ALA A 93 -7.18 -0.16 -10.50
N GLN A 94 -6.64 -0.86 -9.50
CA GLN A 94 -7.41 -1.77 -8.66
C GLN A 94 -8.42 -0.99 -7.79
N HIS A 95 -7.99 0.10 -7.15
CA HIS A 95 -8.84 0.96 -6.32
C HIS A 95 -9.99 1.58 -7.12
N GLN A 96 -9.71 2.22 -8.25
CA GLN A 96 -10.74 2.82 -9.11
C GLN A 96 -11.72 1.78 -9.66
N ARG A 97 -11.28 0.55 -9.93
CA ARG A 97 -12.17 -0.54 -10.34
C ARG A 97 -13.06 -0.99 -9.18
N VAL A 98 -12.54 -1.09 -7.97
CA VAL A 98 -13.32 -1.41 -6.76
C VAL A 98 -14.33 -0.30 -6.47
N GLU A 99 -13.93 0.97 -6.53
CA GLU A 99 -14.81 2.14 -6.36
C GLU A 99 -15.87 2.23 -7.47
N ALA A 100 -15.51 1.99 -8.74
CA ALA A 100 -16.46 1.98 -9.84
C ALA A 100 -17.45 0.81 -9.76
N GLN A 101 -17.06 -0.29 -9.11
CA GLN A 101 -17.89 -1.46 -8.88
C GLN A 101 -18.81 -1.26 -7.66
N ALA A 102 -18.34 -0.55 -6.62
CA ALA A 102 -19.17 -0.02 -5.54
C ALA A 102 -20.23 0.97 -6.07
N ARG A 103 -19.88 1.77 -7.08
CA ARG A 103 -20.85 2.63 -7.81
C ARG A 103 -21.84 1.86 -8.69
N ARG A 104 -21.60 0.59 -9.01
CA ARG A 104 -22.58 -0.27 -9.73
C ARG A 104 -23.52 -1.02 -8.78
N ALA A 105 -23.20 -1.06 -7.48
CA ALA A 105 -24.08 -1.59 -6.42
C ALA A 105 -25.17 -0.57 -6.00
N THR A 106 -25.37 0.52 -6.74
CA THR A 106 -26.29 1.63 -6.46
C THR A 106 -27.79 1.31 -6.53
N SER A 107 -28.20 0.04 -6.64
CA SER A 107 -29.57 -0.38 -6.37
C SER A 107 -29.76 -0.96 -4.96
N GLU A 108 -28.67 -1.17 -4.21
CA GLU A 108 -28.72 -1.73 -2.86
C GLU A 108 -28.77 -0.59 -1.83
N PRO A 109 -29.71 -0.60 -0.88
CA PRO A 109 -29.74 0.40 0.17
C PRO A 109 -28.42 0.41 0.93
N MET A 110 -27.89 1.59 1.24
CA MET A 110 -26.67 1.73 2.03
C MET A 110 -27.01 1.92 3.51
N LEU A 111 -26.20 1.36 4.39
CA LEU A 111 -26.30 1.50 5.84
C LEU A 111 -24.99 2.01 6.42
N ASN A 112 -25.08 2.75 7.52
CA ASN A 112 -23.93 3.15 8.31
C ASN A 112 -23.25 1.90 8.91
N GLY A 113 -21.92 1.86 8.85
CA GLY A 113 -21.10 0.76 9.37
C GLY A 113 -21.37 0.39 10.83
N SER A 114 -21.67 1.37 11.69
CA SER A 114 -22.02 1.16 13.10
C SER A 114 -23.18 0.16 13.32
N ARG A 115 -24.07 0.01 12.34
CA ARG A 115 -25.16 -0.97 12.40
C ARG A 115 -24.69 -2.43 12.33
N ALA A 116 -23.45 -2.67 11.95
CA ALA A 116 -22.84 -4.01 11.98
C ALA A 116 -22.59 -4.49 13.41
N GLY A 117 -22.50 -3.59 14.41
CA GLY A 117 -22.38 -3.98 15.82
C GLY A 117 -21.17 -4.87 16.14
N ILE A 118 -20.10 -4.78 15.35
CA ILE A 118 -18.86 -5.54 15.56
C ILE A 118 -18.14 -4.93 16.75
N SER A 119 -17.77 -5.75 17.75
CA SER A 119 -16.97 -5.25 18.86
C SER A 119 -15.56 -4.90 18.39
N ASN A 120 -14.90 -3.96 19.07
CA ASN A 120 -13.51 -3.61 18.76
C ASN A 120 -12.56 -4.81 18.86
N GLU A 121 -12.85 -5.74 19.76
CA GLU A 121 -12.06 -6.97 19.95
C GLU A 121 -12.16 -7.87 18.71
N VAL A 122 -13.38 -8.15 18.24
CA VAL A 122 -13.60 -8.99 17.05
C VAL A 122 -13.09 -8.29 15.78
N MET A 123 -13.22 -6.96 15.69
CA MET A 123 -12.65 -6.18 14.59
C MET A 123 -11.11 -6.30 14.55
N THR A 124 -10.47 -6.16 15.70
CA THR A 124 -9.00 -6.25 15.82
C THR A 124 -8.51 -7.66 15.52
N GLU A 125 -9.20 -8.68 16.03
CA GLU A 125 -8.90 -10.09 15.75
C GLU A 125 -9.07 -10.39 14.25
N ALA A 126 -10.16 -9.95 13.62
CA ALA A 126 -10.39 -10.15 12.18
C ALA A 126 -9.28 -9.49 11.34
N MET A 127 -8.89 -8.26 11.69
CA MET A 127 -7.79 -7.55 11.02
C MET A 127 -6.44 -8.28 11.21
N ASN A 128 -6.18 -8.83 12.40
CA ASN A 128 -4.96 -9.59 12.68
C ASN A 128 -4.89 -10.91 11.90
N ILE A 129 -6.00 -11.64 11.79
CA ILE A 129 -6.11 -12.86 10.96
C ILE A 129 -5.84 -12.51 9.49
N LEU A 130 -6.48 -11.46 8.97
CA LEU A 130 -6.30 -11.02 7.58
C LEU A 130 -4.85 -10.61 7.28
N CYS A 131 -4.18 -9.95 8.23
CA CYS A 131 -2.79 -9.52 8.11
C CYS A 131 -1.76 -10.63 8.40
N GLY A 132 -2.20 -11.82 8.83
CA GLY A 132 -1.31 -12.95 9.16
C GLY A 132 -0.50 -12.75 10.44
N LEU A 133 -0.95 -11.85 11.33
CA LEU A 133 -0.32 -11.59 12.64
C LEU A 133 -0.76 -12.62 13.69
N GLU A 134 -1.84 -13.34 13.44
CA GLU A 134 -2.39 -14.35 14.33
C GLU A 134 -2.19 -15.74 13.74
N SER A 135 -1.29 -16.52 14.34
CA SER A 135 -0.83 -17.83 13.82
C SER A 135 -1.64 -19.03 14.31
N LYS A 136 -2.59 -18.82 15.24
CA LYS A 136 -3.38 -19.89 15.88
C LYS A 136 -4.72 -20.16 15.21
N ILE A 137 -5.15 -19.29 14.31
CA ILE A 137 -6.42 -19.41 13.60
C ILE A 137 -6.08 -19.78 12.16
N ASP A 138 -6.57 -20.94 11.69
CA ASP A 138 -6.50 -21.30 10.27
C ASP A 138 -7.16 -20.19 9.46
N ALA A 139 -6.34 -19.32 8.87
CA ALA A 139 -6.81 -18.24 8.05
C ALA A 139 -7.63 -18.85 6.90
N PRO A 140 -8.85 -18.35 6.64
CA PRO A 140 -9.66 -18.89 5.56
C PRO A 140 -8.86 -18.83 4.24
N ARG A 141 -9.02 -19.84 3.38
CA ARG A 141 -8.33 -19.91 2.10
C ARG A 141 -8.87 -18.82 1.17
N ILE A 142 -8.31 -17.63 1.30
CA ILE A 142 -8.70 -16.43 0.57
C ILE A 142 -7.57 -15.97 -0.32
N THR A 143 -7.91 -15.56 -1.54
CA THR A 143 -6.96 -14.93 -2.45
C THR A 143 -6.49 -13.58 -1.88
N GLU A 144 -5.36 -13.07 -2.37
CA GLU A 144 -4.85 -11.76 -1.94
C GLU A 144 -5.84 -10.62 -2.22
N TRP A 145 -6.58 -10.68 -3.33
CA TRP A 145 -7.58 -9.65 -3.65
C TRP A 145 -8.84 -9.74 -2.77
N GLN A 146 -9.31 -10.94 -2.42
CA GLN A 146 -10.43 -11.11 -1.49
C GLN A 146 -10.06 -10.58 -0.12
N ARG A 147 -8.84 -10.90 0.36
CA ARG A 147 -8.33 -10.39 1.63
C ARG A 147 -8.34 -8.86 1.68
N LEU A 148 -7.86 -8.21 0.62
CA LEU A 148 -7.84 -6.75 0.52
C LEU A 148 -9.24 -6.15 0.51
N GLY A 149 -10.17 -6.73 -0.26
CA GLY A 149 -11.56 -6.27 -0.26
C GLY A 149 -12.26 -6.44 1.09
N VAL A 150 -11.92 -7.47 1.88
CA VAL A 150 -12.48 -7.63 3.24
C VAL A 150 -11.90 -6.57 4.17
N ILE A 151 -10.60 -6.31 4.09
CA ILE A 151 -9.94 -5.28 4.91
C ILE A 151 -10.60 -3.91 4.67
N ASP A 152 -10.73 -3.50 3.40
CA ASP A 152 -11.34 -2.21 3.06
C ASP A 152 -12.78 -2.11 3.59
N LEU A 153 -13.56 -3.19 3.43
CA LEU A 153 -14.94 -3.23 3.91
C LEU A 153 -15.03 -3.14 5.44
N LEU A 154 -14.14 -3.82 6.17
CA LEU A 154 -14.07 -3.76 7.63
C LEU A 154 -13.64 -2.36 8.12
N GLN A 155 -12.72 -1.71 7.42
CA GLN A 155 -12.31 -0.34 7.72
C GLN A 155 -13.43 0.67 7.47
N ASP A 156 -14.16 0.52 6.37
CA ASP A 156 -15.31 1.36 6.07
C ASP A 156 -16.42 1.18 7.11
N ILE A 157 -16.64 -0.06 7.58
CA ILE A 157 -17.55 -0.35 8.69
C ILE A 157 -17.05 0.33 9.99
N GLN A 158 -15.76 0.21 10.31
CA GLN A 158 -15.16 0.78 11.52
C GLN A 158 -15.19 2.31 11.52
N ALA A 159 -14.99 2.93 10.36
CA ALA A 159 -15.06 4.37 10.16
C ALA A 159 -16.50 4.92 10.06
N ASP A 160 -17.51 4.08 10.34
CA ASP A 160 -18.94 4.38 10.23
C ASP A 160 -19.35 4.96 8.87
N LYS A 161 -18.65 4.57 7.80
CA LYS A 161 -19.00 4.99 6.45
C LYS A 161 -20.27 4.30 5.97
N GLN A 162 -20.87 4.84 4.92
CA GLN A 162 -21.94 4.15 4.23
C GLN A 162 -21.37 2.98 3.42
N VAL A 163 -21.83 1.79 3.75
CA VAL A 163 -21.53 0.52 3.07
C VAL A 163 -22.85 -0.15 2.68
N SER A 164 -22.81 -1.17 1.82
CA SER A 164 -24.04 -1.83 1.38
C SER A 164 -24.79 -2.49 2.55
N HIS A 165 -26.12 -2.47 2.49
CA HIS A 165 -26.98 -3.10 3.50
C HIS A 165 -26.64 -4.59 3.68
N ALA A 166 -26.36 -5.31 2.60
CA ALA A 166 -25.97 -6.71 2.67
C ALA A 166 -24.66 -6.90 3.42
N ALA A 167 -23.62 -6.09 3.15
CA ALA A 167 -22.36 -6.16 3.91
C ALA A 167 -22.58 -5.93 5.41
N VAL A 168 -23.37 -4.92 5.76
CA VAL A 168 -23.70 -4.61 7.17
C VAL A 168 -24.48 -5.75 7.81
N TYR A 169 -25.47 -6.32 7.12
CA TYR A 169 -26.27 -7.43 7.61
C TYR A 169 -25.43 -8.69 7.84
N HIS A 170 -24.57 -9.03 6.88
CA HIS A 170 -23.65 -10.17 6.99
C HIS A 170 -22.62 -9.98 8.10
N ALA A 171 -22.11 -8.76 8.26
CA ALA A 171 -21.22 -8.41 9.36
C ALA A 171 -21.92 -8.51 10.72
N TYR A 172 -23.15 -7.98 10.83
CA TYR A 172 -23.96 -8.05 12.05
C TYR A 172 -24.23 -9.49 12.49
N ARG A 173 -24.55 -10.38 11.55
CA ARG A 173 -24.81 -11.80 11.82
C ARG A 173 -23.59 -12.54 12.38
N ASN A 174 -22.39 -12.04 12.14
CA ASN A 174 -21.12 -12.65 12.52
C ASN A 174 -20.27 -11.76 13.43
N SER A 175 -20.87 -10.75 14.05
CA SER A 175 -20.18 -9.70 14.83
C SER A 175 -19.43 -10.22 16.07
N GLY A 176 -19.70 -11.46 16.48
CA GLY A 176 -19.06 -12.13 17.61
C GLY A 176 -17.97 -13.13 17.24
N ASN A 177 -17.64 -13.33 15.95
CA ASN A 177 -16.64 -14.31 15.53
C ASN A 177 -15.84 -13.79 14.34
N ALA A 178 -14.56 -13.47 14.59
CA ALA A 178 -13.66 -12.88 13.59
C ALA A 178 -13.49 -13.75 12.34
N LYS A 179 -13.37 -15.07 12.51
CA LYS A 179 -13.21 -16.01 11.40
C LYS A 179 -14.48 -16.10 10.54
N ALA A 180 -15.64 -16.28 11.17
CA ALA A 180 -16.93 -16.36 10.48
C ALA A 180 -17.29 -15.02 9.80
N LEU A 181 -16.91 -13.90 10.42
CA LEU A 181 -17.01 -12.57 9.84
C LEU A 181 -16.21 -12.48 8.53
N ILE A 182 -14.93 -12.86 8.57
CA ILE A 182 -14.08 -12.87 7.37
C ILE A 182 -14.67 -13.77 6.29
N GLU A 183 -14.98 -15.02 6.61
CA GLU A 183 -15.51 -16.00 5.64
C GLU A 183 -16.81 -15.51 4.97
N THR A 184 -17.70 -14.89 5.75
CA THR A 184 -18.96 -14.36 5.22
C THR A 184 -18.73 -13.13 4.36
N LEU A 185 -17.85 -12.22 4.76
CA LEU A 185 -17.54 -11.03 3.97
C LEU A 185 -16.80 -11.38 2.68
N VAL A 186 -15.94 -12.40 2.67
CA VAL A 186 -15.29 -12.92 1.45
C VAL A 186 -16.33 -13.34 0.41
N ALA A 187 -17.40 -14.02 0.83
CA ALA A 187 -18.47 -14.45 -0.07
C ALA A 187 -19.25 -13.26 -0.67
N TYR A 188 -19.21 -12.11 -0.01
CA TYR A 188 -19.83 -10.87 -0.49
C TYR A 188 -18.94 -10.10 -1.48
N ILE A 189 -17.63 -10.36 -1.50
CA ILE A 189 -16.73 -9.77 -2.49
C ILE A 189 -16.87 -10.60 -3.77
N PRO A 190 -17.30 -10.00 -4.90
CA PRO A 190 -17.65 -10.74 -6.10
C PRO A 190 -16.49 -11.63 -6.57
N SER A 191 -16.79 -12.92 -6.79
CA SER A 191 -15.82 -13.96 -7.18
C SER A 191 -15.24 -13.81 -8.58
N ASP A 192 -15.74 -12.87 -9.39
CA ASP A 192 -15.40 -12.76 -10.81
C ASP A 192 -14.19 -11.87 -11.05
N ARG A 193 -13.02 -12.52 -11.20
CA ARG A 193 -12.13 -12.27 -12.32
C ARG A 193 -11.61 -13.61 -12.85
N ARG A 194 -12.22 -14.08 -13.95
CA ARG A 194 -11.45 -14.82 -14.97
C ARG A 194 -10.48 -13.86 -15.66
#